data_AF-A0A9D1ZLT5-F1
#
_entry.id   AF-A0A9D1ZLT5-F1
#
_cell.length_a   1.000
_cell.length_b   1.000
_cell.length_c   1.000
_cell.angle_alpha   90.00
_cell.angle_beta   90.00
_cell.angle_gamma   90.00
#
_symmetry.space_group_name_H-M   'P 1'
#
loop_
_entity.id
_entity.type
_entity.pdbx_description
1 polymer ?
#
loop_
_entity_poly.entity_id
_entity_poly.type
_entity_poly.pdbx_seq_one_letter_code
_entity_poly.pdbx_strand_id
1 'polypeptide(L)'
;MSDKKNYFWIKKGEHTTRIGLTKEAQDTLGDVKYVELPDLDSDIKKGESSGEIEAQKAVVELESPVSGKIVKVNDKLNDNPELLNGTEKDAWFFEVNN
;
A
#
# COMPACT_ATOMS: atom_id res chain seq x y z
N MET A 1 1.48 3.39 24.37
CA MET A 1 1.02 4.19 23.21
C MET A 1 1.57 3.45 22.00
N SER A 2 0.74 2.82 21.18
CA SER A 2 1.23 2.09 20.01
C SER A 2 1.78 3.11 19.03
N ASP A 3 3.10 3.14 18.85
CA ASP A 3 3.73 3.81 17.72
C ASP A 3 3.26 3.11 16.45
N LYS A 4 2.10 3.48 15.92
CA LYS A 4 1.67 3.04 14.58
C LYS A 4 2.70 3.62 13.60
N LYS A 5 3.71 2.82 13.25
CA LYS A 5 4.58 3.09 12.12
C LYS A 5 3.67 3.31 10.91
N ASN A 6 3.63 4.54 10.41
CA ASN A 6 2.90 4.83 9.20
C ASN A 6 3.67 4.21 8.03
N TYR A 7 3.24 3.03 7.59
CA TYR A 7 3.85 2.37 6.45
C TYR A 7 3.52 3.06 5.13
N PHE A 8 2.58 4.00 5.14
CA PHE A 8 2.08 4.62 3.92
C PHE A 8 2.56 6.04 3.73
N TRP A 9 3.07 6.33 2.54
CA TRP A 9 3.02 7.68 2.00
C TRP A 9 1.68 7.88 1.30
N ILE A 10 1.23 9.13 1.25
CA ILE A 10 -0.03 9.53 0.66
C ILE A 10 0.23 10.68 -0.30
N LYS A 11 -0.09 10.49 -1.58
CA LYS A 11 0.06 11.51 -2.60
C LYS A 11 -1.31 11.90 -3.15
N LYS A 12 -1.73 13.13 -2.86
CA LYS A 12 -2.97 13.71 -3.37
C LYS A 12 -2.77 14.23 -4.79
N GLY A 13 -3.59 13.79 -5.72
CA GLY A 13 -3.75 14.37 -7.06
C GLY A 13 -4.99 15.26 -7.14
N GLU A 14 -5.38 15.63 -8.36
CA GLU A 14 -6.57 16.48 -8.59
C GLU A 14 -7.90 15.74 -8.32
N HIS A 15 -7.93 14.44 -8.62
CA HIS A 15 -9.15 13.61 -8.53
C HIS A 15 -8.97 12.33 -7.74
N THR A 16 -7.74 11.93 -7.46
CA THR A 16 -7.44 10.68 -6.77
C THR A 16 -6.35 10.86 -5.73
N THR A 17 -6.39 10.02 -4.70
CA THR A 17 -5.33 9.91 -3.69
C THR A 17 -4.60 8.60 -3.89
N ARG A 18 -3.29 8.65 -4.17
CA ARG A 18 -2.43 7.47 -4.33
C ARG A 18 -1.77 7.08 -3.01
N ILE A 19 -1.78 5.79 -2.72
CA ILE A 19 -1.21 5.19 -1.51
C ILE A 19 -0.03 4.29 -1.91
N GLY A 20 1.05 4.33 -1.14
CA GLY A 20 2.21 3.47 -1.37
C GLY A 20 3.09 3.28 -0.13
N LEU A 21 4.13 2.47 -0.27
CA LEU A 21 5.00 2.04 0.84
C LEU A 21 6.14 3.02 1.09
N THR A 22 6.33 3.47 2.33
CA THR A 22 7.44 4.36 2.70
C THR A 22 8.78 3.63 2.71
N LYS A 23 9.87 4.39 2.55
CA LYS A 23 11.23 3.84 2.64
C LYS A 23 11.50 3.25 4.03
N GLU A 24 11.00 3.91 5.08
CA GLU A 24 11.10 3.45 6.46
C GLU A 24 10.36 2.13 6.68
N ALA A 25 9.23 1.92 5.99
CA ALA A 25 8.52 0.64 6.01
C ALA A 25 9.35 -0.46 5.35
N GLN A 26 9.91 -0.20 4.17
CA GLN A 26 10.79 -1.15 3.48
C GLN A 26 11.97 -1.58 4.38
N ASP A 27 12.65 -0.63 5.00
CA ASP A 27 13.80 -0.94 5.87
C ASP A 27 13.38 -1.74 7.11
N THR A 28 12.16 -1.49 7.61
CA THR A 28 11.56 -2.22 8.73
C THR A 28 11.16 -3.64 8.36
N LEU A 29 10.48 -3.83 7.22
CA LEU A 29 9.89 -5.09 6.77
C LEU A 29 10.92 -5.99 6.07
N GLY A 30 12.00 -5.40 5.55
CA GLY A 30 12.94 -6.08 4.66
C GLY A 30 12.34 -6.27 3.25
N ASP A 31 12.99 -7.11 2.46
CA ASP A 31 12.59 -7.32 1.07
C ASP A 31 11.17 -7.89 0.98
N VAL A 32 10.30 -7.18 0.27
CA VAL A 32 8.93 -7.64 -0.02
C VAL A 32 8.96 -8.80 -0.99
N LYS A 33 8.25 -9.88 -0.65
CA LYS A 33 8.17 -11.13 -1.42
C LYS A 33 6.80 -11.35 -2.04
N TYR A 34 5.75 -10.81 -1.42
CA TYR A 34 4.38 -10.93 -1.89
C TYR A 34 3.56 -9.75 -1.35
N VAL A 35 2.53 -9.38 -2.11
CA VAL A 35 1.53 -8.39 -1.71
C VAL A 35 0.15 -8.82 -2.20
N GLU A 36 -0.82 -8.74 -1.31
CA GLU A 36 -2.24 -8.81 -1.64
C GLU A 36 -2.77 -7.39 -1.80
N LEU A 37 -3.37 -7.10 -2.96
CA LEU A 37 -3.94 -5.80 -3.31
C LEU A 37 -5.46 -5.83 -3.15
N PRO A 38 -6.11 -4.67 -2.89
CA PRO A 38 -7.55 -4.60 -2.86
C PRO A 38 -8.12 -4.73 -4.28
N ASP A 39 -9.38 -5.16 -4.38
CA ASP A 39 -10.06 -5.25 -5.66
C ASP A 39 -10.34 -3.87 -6.26
N LEU A 40 -10.16 -3.75 -7.59
CA LEU A 40 -10.62 -2.58 -8.33
C LEU A 40 -12.14 -2.42 -8.15
N ASP A 41 -12.59 -1.17 -8.07
CA ASP A 41 -13.98 -0.80 -7.84
C ASP A 41 -14.57 -1.13 -6.46
N SER A 42 -13.79 -1.70 -5.54
CA SER A 42 -14.22 -1.91 -4.15
C SER A 42 -14.23 -0.60 -3.35
N ASP A 43 -15.12 -0.54 -2.35
CA ASP A 43 -15.12 0.51 -1.33
C ASP A 43 -14.17 0.12 -0.19
N ILE A 44 -13.34 1.07 0.25
CA ILE A 44 -12.45 0.90 1.40
C ILE A 44 -12.68 1.99 2.43
N LYS A 45 -12.51 1.64 3.71
CA LYS A 45 -12.56 2.62 4.81
C LYS A 45 -11.24 2.71 5.53
N LYS A 46 -10.95 3.92 6.01
CA LYS A 46 -9.81 4.18 6.87
C LYS A 46 -9.84 3.25 8.10
N GLY A 47 -8.74 2.56 8.34
CA GLY A 47 -8.57 1.61 9.43
C GLY A 47 -9.15 0.22 9.17
N GLU A 48 -9.80 -0.01 8.04
CA GLU A 48 -10.14 -1.35 7.57
C GLU A 48 -8.96 -1.93 6.75
N SER A 49 -8.91 -3.25 6.64
CA SER A 49 -7.91 -3.95 5.85
C SER A 49 -7.98 -3.56 4.38
N SER A 50 -6.82 -3.36 3.77
CA SER A 50 -6.63 -3.02 2.36
C SER A 50 -5.81 -4.06 1.59
N GLY A 51 -5.40 -5.12 2.27
CA GLY A 51 -4.48 -6.12 1.74
C GLY A 51 -3.43 -6.53 2.78
N GLU A 52 -2.41 -7.23 2.33
CA GLU A 52 -1.34 -7.78 3.16
C GLU A 52 0.00 -7.71 2.44
N ILE A 53 1.10 -7.52 3.17
CA ILE A 53 2.46 -7.66 2.66
C ILE A 53 3.15 -8.80 3.39
N GLU A 54 3.71 -9.73 2.63
CA GLU A 54 4.71 -10.67 3.13
C GLU A 54 6.10 -10.19 2.70
N ALA A 55 6.93 -9.89 3.70
CA ALA A 55 8.30 -9.47 3.53
C ALA A 55 9.25 -10.38 4.30
N GLN A 56 10.55 -10.19 4.08
CA GLN A 56 11.59 -11.03 4.67
C GLN A 56 11.52 -11.10 6.21
N LYS A 57 11.14 -10.01 6.88
CA LYS A 57 11.16 -9.91 8.36
C LYS A 57 9.78 -10.05 9.00
N ALA A 58 8.70 -9.84 8.26
CA ALA A 58 7.34 -9.84 8.80
C ALA A 58 6.29 -10.04 7.72
N VAL A 59 5.14 -10.56 8.14
CA VAL A 59 3.87 -10.48 7.42
C VAL A 59 3.02 -9.41 8.11
N VAL A 60 2.46 -8.48 7.34
CA VAL A 60 1.78 -7.31 7.87
C VAL A 60 0.49 -7.05 7.10
N GLU A 61 -0.63 -7.02 7.83
CA GLU A 61 -1.89 -6.52 7.32
C GLU A 61 -1.83 -5.00 7.10
N LEU A 62 -2.29 -4.56 5.93
CA LEU A 62 -2.30 -3.17 5.52
C LEU A 62 -3.62 -2.52 5.93
N GLU A 63 -3.63 -1.78 7.04
CA GLU A 63 -4.78 -0.93 7.37
C GLU A 63 -4.84 0.31 6.46
N SER A 64 -5.94 0.52 5.76
CA SER A 64 -6.07 1.66 4.84
C SER A 64 -5.93 3.00 5.59
N PRO A 65 -5.10 3.94 5.10
CA PRO A 65 -4.97 5.26 5.71
C PRO A 65 -6.13 6.21 5.33
N VAL A 66 -6.96 5.83 4.35
CA VAL A 66 -8.02 6.67 3.75
C VAL A 66 -9.30 5.87 3.49
N SER A 67 -10.42 6.57 3.35
CA SER A 67 -11.65 5.99 2.83
C SER A 67 -11.88 6.44 1.40
N GLY A 68 -12.55 5.63 0.59
CA GLY A 68 -12.92 5.97 -0.78
C GLY A 68 -13.17 4.73 -1.63
N LYS A 69 -13.37 4.94 -2.94
CA LYS A 69 -13.51 3.85 -3.91
C LYS A 69 -12.17 3.60 -4.61
N ILE A 70 -11.72 2.35 -4.68
CA ILE A 70 -10.52 1.97 -5.41
C ILE A 70 -10.75 2.19 -6.91
N VAL A 71 -9.95 3.06 -7.52
CA VAL A 71 -10.08 3.43 -8.95
C VAL A 71 -8.86 3.03 -9.78
N LYS A 72 -7.74 2.70 -9.14
CA LYS A 72 -6.59 2.05 -9.79
C LYS A 72 -5.86 1.16 -8.79
N VAL A 73 -5.26 0.10 -9.30
CA VAL A 73 -4.36 -0.80 -8.59
C VAL A 73 -3.06 -0.95 -9.38
N ASN A 74 -1.95 -1.21 -8.70
CA ASN A 74 -0.66 -1.44 -9.35
C ASN A 74 -0.50 -2.94 -9.66
N ASP A 75 -1.19 -3.41 -10.70
CA ASP A 75 -1.22 -4.84 -11.08
C ASP A 75 0.17 -5.45 -11.33
N LYS A 76 1.17 -4.62 -11.61
CA LYS A 76 2.56 -5.06 -11.78
C LYS A 76 3.13 -5.76 -10.55
N LEU A 77 2.58 -5.46 -9.37
CA LEU A 77 3.04 -6.04 -8.10
C LEU A 77 2.67 -7.51 -7.95
N ASN A 78 1.67 -8.00 -8.68
CA ASN A 78 1.31 -9.42 -8.68
C ASN A 78 2.46 -10.29 -9.23
N ASP A 79 3.15 -9.79 -10.25
CA ASP A 79 4.29 -10.47 -10.88
C ASP A 79 5.65 -9.98 -10.33
N ASN A 80 5.70 -8.75 -9.81
CA ASN A 80 6.95 -8.08 -9.40
C ASN A 80 6.78 -7.38 -8.02
N PRO A 81 6.56 -8.14 -6.93
CA PRO A 81 6.37 -7.57 -5.60
C PRO A 81 7.59 -6.77 -5.11
N GLU A 82 8.78 -7.06 -5.64
CA GLU A 82 10.03 -6.36 -5.32
C GLU A 82 10.05 -4.89 -5.75
N LEU A 83 9.14 -4.46 -6.63
CA LEU A 83 8.94 -3.05 -6.96
C LEU A 83 8.62 -2.20 -5.71
N LEU A 84 8.02 -2.81 -4.68
CA LEU A 84 7.77 -2.17 -3.40
C LEU A 84 9.04 -1.85 -2.62
N ASN A 85 10.18 -2.48 -2.94
CA ASN A 85 11.49 -2.17 -2.38
C ASN A 85 12.17 -0.98 -3.11
N GLY A 86 11.51 -0.43 -4.14
CA GLY A 86 12.01 0.66 -4.97
C GLY A 86 11.63 2.06 -4.48
N THR A 87 11.57 2.99 -5.43
CA THR A 87 11.22 4.40 -5.17
C THR A 87 9.71 4.59 -5.07
N GLU A 88 9.25 5.73 -4.52
CA GLU A 88 7.81 6.08 -4.45
C GLU A 88 7.07 5.98 -5.80
N LYS A 89 7.79 6.13 -6.93
CA LYS A 89 7.20 5.99 -8.26
C LYS A 89 6.67 4.58 -8.52
N ASP A 90 7.39 3.57 -8.04
CA ASP A 90 7.12 2.15 -8.28
C ASP A 90 6.44 1.50 -7.06
N ALA A 91 6.78 1.96 -5.86
CA ALA A 91 6.30 1.44 -4.59
C ALA A 91 4.90 1.99 -4.20
N TRP A 92 3.94 1.92 -5.11
CA TRP A 92 2.54 2.32 -4.87
C TRP A 92 1.59 1.13 -5.03
N PHE A 93 0.52 1.10 -4.22
CA PHE A 93 -0.45 -0.01 -4.19
C PHE A 93 -1.68 0.31 -5.04
N PHE A 94 -2.37 1.40 -4.71
CA PHE A 94 -3.65 1.75 -5.29
C PHE A 94 -3.92 3.26 -5.25
N GLU A 95 -4.93 3.68 -6.00
CA GLU A 95 -5.53 5.02 -5.92
C GLU A 95 -6.99 4.92 -5.49
N VAL A 96 -7.41 5.83 -4.62
CA VAL A 96 -8.81 6.02 -4.25
C VAL A 96 -9.36 7.31 -4.83
N ASN A 97 -10.64 7.29 -5.19
CA ASN A 97 -11.45 8.49 -5.38
C ASN A 97 -12.21 8.78 -4.08
N ASN A 98 -12.02 9.97 -3.51
CA ASN A 98 -12.46 10.35 -2.18
C ASN A 98 -12.91 11.81 -2.08
#